data_AF-A0AAU9VCI6-F1
#
_entry.id   AF-A0AAU9VCI6-F1
#
_cell.length_a   1.000
_cell.length_b   1.000
_cell.length_c   1.000
_cell.angle_alpha   90.00
_cell.angle_beta   90.00
_cell.angle_gamma   90.00
#
_symmetry.space_group_name_H-M   'P 1'
#
loop_
_entity.id
_entity.type
_entity.pdbx_description
1 polymer ?
#
loop_
_entity_poly.entity_id
_entity_poly.type
_entity_poly.pdbx_seq_one_letter_code
_entity_poly.pdbx_strand_id
1 'polypeptide(L)'
;MAKKCNGCGKFSAASDSIKCARCSHYIHRACATNVSPVSKVPKWICKGCKPKTCSPVVTKDSERDCPLDTASIESSLPFSKQTAQELNIAGSLMEQIKLLRSELIAVIREVSSFRQDISSLRSTLLEVGNRVDKVEERLAVLEEKSSSSTDSHFIKDIAQLKAELNERNQAEVLNDIDISGIPERSGENFQHIVGLITTKLGVKLDEQDVVYVERSGPRRP
;
A
#
# COMPACT_ATOMS: atom_id res chain seq x y z
N MET A 1 -20.86 -1.64 38.31
CA MET A 1 -20.01 -2.48 37.43
C MET A 1 -20.53 -2.38 36.01
N ALA A 2 -19.68 -1.93 35.08
CA ALA A 2 -20.04 -1.78 33.67
C ALA A 2 -20.23 -3.17 33.03
N LYS A 3 -21.26 -3.33 32.18
CA LYS A 3 -21.61 -4.62 31.57
C LYS A 3 -21.24 -4.60 30.08
N LYS A 4 -20.62 -5.67 29.59
CA LYS A 4 -20.19 -5.79 28.19
C LYS A 4 -21.38 -6.17 27.30
N CYS A 5 -21.60 -5.40 26.23
CA CYS A 5 -22.65 -5.64 25.25
C CYS A 5 -22.29 -6.80 24.32
N ASN A 6 -23.17 -7.80 24.21
CA ASN A 6 -22.95 -8.96 23.33
C ASN A 6 -23.21 -8.68 21.84
N GLY A 7 -23.73 -7.48 21.51
CA GLY A 7 -23.96 -7.06 20.12
C GLY A 7 -22.78 -6.29 19.51
N CYS A 8 -22.15 -5.39 20.26
CA CYS A 8 -21.07 -4.54 19.76
C CYS A 8 -19.76 -4.62 20.57
N GLY A 9 -19.71 -5.45 21.62
CA GLY A 9 -18.50 -5.66 22.42
C GLY A 9 -18.11 -4.53 23.38
N LYS A 10 -18.78 -3.38 23.34
CA LYS A 10 -18.50 -2.20 24.19
C LYS A 10 -19.21 -2.29 25.55
N PHE A 11 -18.70 -1.59 26.56
CA PHE A 11 -19.27 -1.53 27.90
C PHE A 11 -20.38 -0.47 28.01
N SER A 12 -21.47 -0.78 28.72
CA SER A 12 -22.54 0.18 29.03
C SER A 12 -22.68 0.48 30.52
N ALA A 13 -23.20 1.68 30.79
CA ALA A 13 -23.84 2.02 32.05
C ALA A 13 -25.10 1.17 32.27
N ALA A 14 -25.43 0.88 33.52
CA ALA A 14 -26.55 -0.01 33.87
C ALA A 14 -27.91 0.45 33.31
N SER A 15 -28.10 1.76 33.09
CA SER A 15 -29.30 2.38 32.54
C SER A 15 -29.55 2.10 31.06
N ASP A 16 -28.50 1.83 30.27
CA ASP A 16 -28.57 1.69 28.82
C ASP A 16 -28.42 0.24 28.33
N SER A 17 -28.43 -0.71 29.27
CA SER A 17 -28.31 -2.14 29.01
C SER A 17 -29.62 -2.87 29.28
N ILE A 18 -30.02 -3.78 28.39
CA ILE A 18 -31.15 -4.69 28.58
C ILE A 18 -30.64 -6.12 28.75
N LYS A 19 -31.18 -6.85 29.73
CA LYS A 19 -30.85 -8.25 30.01
C LYS A 19 -31.78 -9.16 29.23
N CYS A 20 -31.23 -10.17 28.56
CA CYS A 20 -32.04 -11.23 27.96
C CYS A 20 -32.68 -12.10 29.05
N ALA A 21 -33.98 -12.36 28.93
CA ALA A 21 -34.72 -13.22 29.85
C ALA A 21 -34.30 -14.71 29.82
N ARG A 22 -33.59 -15.17 28.77
CA ARG A 22 -33.19 -16.57 28.60
C ARG A 22 -31.72 -16.85 28.89
N CYS A 23 -30.79 -16.06 28.35
CA CYS A 23 -29.35 -16.35 28.44
C CYS A 23 -28.58 -15.39 29.36
N SER A 24 -29.26 -14.51 30.09
CA SER A 24 -28.67 -13.53 31.02
C SER A 24 -27.66 -12.54 30.43
N HIS A 25 -27.41 -12.55 29.11
CA HIS A 25 -26.56 -11.60 28.41
C HIS A 25 -27.14 -10.18 28.40
N TYR A 26 -26.25 -9.20 28.36
CA TYR A 26 -26.57 -7.78 28.28
C TYR A 26 -26.27 -7.24 26.88
N ILE A 27 -27.19 -6.42 26.36
CA ILE A 27 -27.03 -5.73 25.08
C ILE A 27 -27.44 -4.26 25.29
N HIS A 28 -26.81 -3.32 24.58
CA HIS A 28 -27.26 -1.93 24.56
C HIS A 28 -28.69 -1.85 24.03
N ARG A 29 -29.51 -0.92 24.56
CA ARG A 29 -30.84 -0.64 23.97
C ARG A 29 -30.72 -0.31 22.48
N ALA A 30 -29.71 0.48 22.11
CA ALA A 30 -29.41 0.81 20.70
C ALA A 30 -29.01 -0.41 19.85
N CYS A 31 -28.40 -1.44 20.44
CA CYS A 31 -28.02 -2.66 19.73
C CYS A 31 -29.13 -3.72 19.69
N ALA A 32 -30.22 -3.53 20.44
CA ALA A 32 -31.35 -4.44 20.47
C ALA A 32 -32.32 -4.12 19.32
N THR A 33 -32.39 -4.99 18.31
CA THR A 33 -33.44 -4.89 17.29
C THR A 33 -34.81 -5.04 17.94
N ASN A 34 -35.71 -4.10 17.65
CA ASN A 34 -37.11 -4.04 18.08
C ASN A 34 -37.33 -3.64 19.55
N VAL A 35 -36.44 -2.83 20.14
CA VAL A 35 -36.70 -2.16 21.43
C VAL A 35 -36.74 -0.65 21.19
N SER A 36 -37.90 -0.02 21.39
CA SER A 36 -38.00 1.44 21.35
C SER A 36 -37.22 2.05 22.53
N PRO A 37 -36.40 3.09 22.31
CA PRO A 37 -35.47 3.64 23.31
C PRO A 37 -36.15 4.08 24.61
N VAL A 38 -37.45 4.39 24.57
CA VAL A 38 -38.22 4.97 25.69
C VAL A 38 -38.94 3.90 26.54
N SER A 39 -39.07 2.66 26.05
CA SER A 39 -39.94 1.65 26.69
C SER A 39 -39.20 0.70 27.64
N LYS A 40 -39.70 0.49 28.86
CA LYS A 40 -39.25 -0.57 29.78
C LYS A 40 -39.90 -1.89 29.36
N VAL A 41 -39.24 -2.68 28.51
CA VAL A 41 -39.75 -4.01 28.12
C VAL A 41 -39.26 -5.05 29.14
N PRO A 42 -40.14 -5.64 29.98
CA PRO A 42 -39.70 -6.50 31.08
C PRO A 42 -39.24 -7.91 30.64
N LYS A 43 -39.53 -8.34 29.40
CA LYS A 43 -39.25 -9.71 28.93
C LYS A 43 -38.63 -9.74 27.52
N TRP A 44 -37.54 -9.01 27.31
CA TRP A 44 -36.83 -9.03 26.03
C TRP A 44 -35.97 -10.29 25.86
N ILE A 45 -35.97 -10.85 24.65
CA ILE A 45 -35.22 -12.05 24.27
C ILE A 45 -34.28 -11.71 23.10
N CYS A 46 -32.99 -12.05 23.22
CA CYS A 46 -31.99 -11.78 22.20
C CYS A 46 -32.21 -12.64 20.95
N LYS A 47 -31.62 -12.23 19.81
CA LYS A 47 -31.74 -12.97 18.55
C LYS A 47 -31.29 -14.43 18.66
N GLY A 48 -30.27 -14.73 19.47
CA GLY A 48 -29.81 -16.10 19.71
C GLY A 48 -30.77 -16.95 20.54
N CYS A 49 -31.67 -16.34 21.31
CA CYS A 49 -32.63 -17.03 22.16
C CYS A 49 -34.07 -17.00 21.63
N LYS A 50 -34.33 -16.29 20.52
CA LYS A 50 -35.62 -16.37 19.83
C LYS A 50 -35.75 -17.77 19.22
N PRO A 51 -36.86 -18.50 19.44
CA PRO A 51 -37.07 -19.79 18.81
C PRO A 51 -37.00 -19.61 17.28
N LYS A 52 -36.14 -20.39 16.62
CA LYS A 52 -36.17 -20.54 15.17
C LYS A 52 -37.51 -21.20 14.83
N THR A 53 -38.52 -20.41 14.51
CA THR A 53 -39.68 -20.93 13.79
C THR A 53 -39.17 -21.37 12.43
N CYS A 54 -39.16 -22.68 12.19
CA CYS A 54 -38.93 -23.25 10.86
C CYS A 54 -40.03 -22.72 9.93
N SER A 55 -39.68 -21.79 9.05
CA SER A 55 -40.40 -21.66 7.78
C SER A 55 -40.04 -22.88 6.94
N PRO A 56 -41.00 -23.53 6.25
CA PRO A 56 -40.69 -24.64 5.37
C PRO A 56 -39.97 -24.08 4.14
N VAL A 57 -38.67 -24.32 4.08
CA VAL A 57 -37.89 -24.24 2.84
C VAL A 57 -37.91 -25.65 2.26
N VAL A 58 -38.68 -25.83 1.19
CA VAL A 58 -38.66 -27.05 0.38
C VAL A 58 -37.38 -27.01 -0.47
N THR A 59 -36.37 -27.76 -0.05
CA THR A 59 -35.28 -28.21 -0.93
C THR A 59 -35.64 -29.60 -1.44
N LYS A 60 -35.82 -29.71 -2.76
CA LYS A 60 -35.85 -30.98 -3.49
C LYS A 60 -34.47 -31.62 -3.41
N ASP A 61 -34.42 -32.91 -3.10
CA ASP A 61 -33.59 -33.89 -3.82
C ASP A 61 -33.94 -35.33 -3.40
N SER A 62 -33.86 -36.22 -4.40
CA SER A 62 -33.77 -37.69 -4.35
C SER A 62 -35.05 -38.54 -4.42
N GLU A 63 -35.15 -39.21 -5.57
CA GLU A 63 -36.04 -40.28 -5.97
C GLU A 63 -35.77 -41.60 -5.21
N ARG A 64 -36.83 -42.36 -4.91
CA ARG A 64 -36.90 -43.84 -5.07
C ARG A 64 -38.30 -44.42 -4.75
N ASP A 65 -38.85 -45.09 -5.76
CA ASP A 65 -39.70 -46.30 -5.82
C ASP A 65 -40.96 -46.52 -4.93
N CYS A 66 -42.12 -46.65 -5.64
CA CYS A 66 -43.28 -47.58 -5.55
C CYS A 66 -43.80 -48.19 -4.21
N PRO A 67 -45.06 -48.72 -4.11
CA PRO A 67 -46.20 -48.75 -5.07
C PRO A 67 -47.59 -48.37 -4.47
N LEU A 68 -48.59 -48.36 -5.36
CA LEU A 68 -50.06 -48.29 -5.21
C LEU A 68 -50.68 -48.36 -3.80
N ASP A 69 -51.66 -47.47 -3.54
CA ASP A 69 -52.98 -47.95 -3.14
C ASP A 69 -54.12 -47.01 -3.52
N THR A 70 -55.19 -47.65 -3.99
CA THR A 70 -56.45 -47.10 -4.50
C THR A 70 -57.34 -46.60 -3.37
N ALA A 71 -57.90 -45.39 -3.50
CA ALA A 71 -59.20 -45.06 -2.93
C ALA A 71 -59.83 -43.87 -3.65
N SER A 72 -60.85 -44.17 -4.45
CA SER A 72 -61.78 -43.23 -5.06
C SER A 72 -62.47 -42.36 -4.01
N ILE A 73 -62.45 -41.05 -4.21
CA ILE A 73 -63.46 -40.14 -3.65
C ILE A 73 -64.00 -39.32 -4.83
N GLU A 74 -65.12 -39.80 -5.36
CA GLU A 74 -65.99 -39.00 -6.22
C GLU A 74 -66.68 -37.94 -5.35
N SER A 75 -66.43 -36.67 -5.64
CA SER A 75 -67.28 -35.57 -5.20
C SER A 75 -67.68 -34.76 -6.42
N SER A 76 -68.83 -35.11 -6.97
CA SER A 76 -69.50 -34.39 -8.04
C SER A 76 -70.02 -33.04 -7.53
N LEU A 77 -69.54 -31.94 -8.12
CA LEU A 77 -70.23 -30.65 -8.13
C LEU A 77 -70.27 -30.13 -9.58
N PRO A 78 -71.38 -29.53 -10.03
CA PRO A 78 -71.53 -29.08 -11.41
C PRO A 78 -70.83 -27.71 -11.56
N PHE A 79 -69.69 -27.66 -12.24
CA PHE A 79 -69.03 -26.39 -12.55
C PHE A 79 -69.22 -26.01 -14.02
N SER A 80 -69.74 -24.80 -14.17
CA SER A 80 -70.12 -24.10 -15.39
C SER A 80 -69.00 -24.02 -16.43
N LYS A 81 -69.38 -23.94 -17.71
CA LYS A 81 -68.53 -23.86 -18.91
C LYS A 81 -67.78 -22.51 -19.05
N GLN A 82 -67.05 -22.08 -18.02
CA GLN A 82 -66.16 -20.89 -18.04
C GLN A 82 -64.67 -21.23 -17.79
N THR A 83 -64.32 -22.51 -17.68
CA THR A 83 -63.03 -22.95 -17.11
C THR A 83 -61.83 -22.91 -18.04
N ALA A 84 -62.00 -22.98 -19.37
CA ALA A 84 -60.86 -23.10 -20.29
C ALA A 84 -59.99 -21.83 -20.37
N GLN A 85 -60.60 -20.65 -20.26
CA GLN A 85 -59.89 -19.37 -20.33
C GLN A 85 -59.19 -19.03 -19.00
N GLU A 86 -59.84 -19.30 -17.86
CA GLU A 86 -59.26 -19.12 -16.52
C GLU A 86 -58.11 -20.10 -16.24
N LEU A 87 -58.20 -21.36 -16.71
CA LEU A 87 -57.11 -22.34 -16.62
C LEU A 87 -55.90 -21.93 -17.46
N ASN A 88 -56.10 -21.33 -18.63
CA ASN A 88 -55.01 -20.81 -19.48
C ASN A 88 -54.30 -19.62 -18.83
N ILE A 89 -55.05 -18.68 -18.24
CA ILE A 89 -54.48 -17.53 -17.53
C ILE A 89 -53.71 -17.99 -16.28
N ALA A 90 -54.26 -18.93 -15.52
CA ALA A 90 -53.59 -19.52 -14.36
C ALA A 90 -52.32 -20.29 -14.75
N GLY A 91 -52.33 -21.00 -15.88
CA GLY A 91 -51.15 -21.68 -16.44
C GLY A 91 -50.05 -20.70 -16.85
N SER A 92 -50.40 -19.65 -17.59
CA SER A 92 -49.49 -18.58 -18.00
C SER A 92 -48.89 -17.83 -16.80
N LEU A 93 -49.69 -17.51 -15.79
CA LEU A 93 -49.21 -16.89 -14.54
C LEU A 93 -48.26 -17.82 -13.78
N MET A 94 -48.55 -19.13 -13.74
CA MET A 94 -47.68 -20.12 -13.09
C MET A 94 -46.33 -20.22 -13.80
N GLU A 95 -46.29 -20.11 -15.12
CA GLU A 95 -45.06 -20.08 -15.90
C GLU A 95 -44.23 -18.82 -15.62
N GLN A 96 -44.88 -17.65 -15.57
CA GLN A 96 -44.22 -16.39 -15.17
C GLN A 96 -43.67 -16.45 -13.74
N ILE A 97 -44.40 -17.05 -12.78
CA ILE A 97 -43.91 -17.24 -11.41
C ILE A 97 -42.69 -18.17 -11.38
N LYS A 98 -42.66 -19.22 -12.20
CA LYS A 98 -41.49 -20.10 -12.32
C LYS A 98 -40.29 -19.34 -12.90
N LEU A 99 -40.52 -18.52 -13.91
CA LEU A 99 -39.48 -17.72 -14.56
C LEU A 99 -38.90 -16.66 -13.60
N LEU A 100 -39.75 -15.91 -12.91
CA LEU A 100 -39.33 -14.97 -11.86
C LEU A 100 -38.56 -15.65 -10.72
N ARG A 101 -38.94 -16.88 -10.34
CA ARG A 101 -38.18 -17.66 -9.35
C ARG A 101 -36.80 -18.04 -9.87
N SER A 102 -36.68 -18.44 -11.13
CA SER A 102 -35.37 -18.74 -11.72
C SER A 102 -34.49 -17.49 -11.82
N GLU A 103 -35.05 -16.34 -12.20
CA GLU A 103 -34.33 -15.07 -12.23
C GLU A 103 -33.89 -14.63 -10.83
N LEU A 104 -34.75 -14.77 -9.82
CA LEU A 104 -34.40 -14.46 -8.43
C LEU A 104 -33.24 -15.34 -7.93
N ILE A 105 -33.24 -16.63 -8.29
CA ILE A 105 -32.13 -17.54 -7.95
C ILE A 105 -30.85 -17.12 -8.67
N ALA A 106 -30.94 -16.70 -9.94
CA ALA A 106 -29.79 -16.19 -10.69
C ALA A 106 -29.20 -14.92 -10.05
N VAL A 107 -30.06 -13.95 -9.70
CA VAL A 107 -29.65 -12.72 -9.01
C VAL A 107 -29.02 -13.02 -7.65
N ILE A 108 -29.57 -13.97 -6.87
CA ILE A 108 -28.98 -14.37 -5.58
C ILE A 108 -27.57 -14.97 -5.78
N ARG A 109 -27.36 -15.73 -6.85
CA ARG A 109 -26.03 -16.27 -7.19
C ARG A 109 -25.06 -15.15 -7.57
N GLU A 110 -25.48 -14.21 -8.41
CA GLU A 110 -24.65 -13.06 -8.79
C GLU A 110 -24.29 -12.19 -7.59
N VAL A 111 -25.24 -11.88 -6.71
CA VAL A 111 -24.99 -11.13 -5.47
C VAL A 111 -24.02 -11.89 -4.55
N SER A 112 -24.10 -13.22 -4.53
CA SER A 112 -23.16 -14.04 -3.76
C SER A 112 -21.75 -14.02 -4.36
N SER A 113 -21.63 -14.07 -5.69
CA SER A 113 -20.35 -13.90 -6.40
C SER A 113 -19.76 -12.52 -6.14
N PHE A 114 -20.56 -11.47 -6.27
CA PHE A 114 -20.11 -10.09 -6.03
C PHE A 114 -19.63 -9.88 -4.58
N ARG A 115 -20.27 -10.55 -3.61
CA ARG A 115 -19.80 -10.55 -2.23
C ARG A 115 -18.44 -11.21 -2.07
N GLN A 116 -18.18 -12.29 -2.81
CA GLN A 116 -16.87 -12.95 -2.84
C GLN A 116 -15.81 -12.01 -3.44
N ASP A 117 -16.13 -11.35 -4.55
CA ASP A 117 -15.23 -10.41 -5.24
C ASP A 117 -14.88 -9.21 -4.37
N ILE A 118 -15.87 -8.62 -3.68
CA ILE A 118 -15.62 -7.55 -2.70
C ILE A 118 -14.72 -8.04 -1.56
N SER A 119 -14.90 -9.27 -1.10
CA SER A 119 -14.06 -9.84 -0.04
C SER A 119 -12.61 -9.99 -0.52
N SER A 120 -12.42 -10.46 -1.76
CA SER A 120 -11.12 -10.56 -2.40
C SER A 120 -10.46 -9.18 -2.58
N LEU A 121 -11.21 -8.20 -3.09
CA LEU A 121 -10.71 -6.83 -3.26
C LEU A 121 -10.31 -6.19 -1.92
N ARG A 122 -11.04 -6.47 -0.84
CA ARG A 122 -10.65 -6.01 0.50
C ARG A 122 -9.33 -6.62 0.94
N SER A 123 -9.10 -7.90 0.67
CA SER A 123 -7.82 -8.53 1.02
C SER A 123 -6.65 -7.95 0.21
N THR A 124 -6.83 -7.70 -1.08
CA THR A 124 -5.77 -7.10 -1.91
C THR A 124 -5.49 -5.65 -1.51
N LEU A 125 -6.51 -4.86 -1.15
CA LEU A 125 -6.34 -3.51 -0.63
C LEU A 125 -5.55 -3.50 0.69
N LEU A 126 -5.82 -4.44 1.60
CA LEU A 126 -5.05 -4.57 2.84
C LEU A 126 -3.59 -4.94 2.56
N GLU A 127 -3.35 -5.84 1.61
CA GLU A 127 -1.99 -6.21 1.20
C GLU A 127 -1.24 -5.02 0.58
N VAL A 128 -1.89 -4.26 -0.30
CA VAL A 128 -1.31 -3.05 -0.89
C VAL A 128 -1.03 -2.00 0.19
N GLY A 129 -1.94 -1.79 1.14
CA GLY A 129 -1.72 -0.91 2.30
C GLY A 129 -0.44 -1.29 3.05
N ASN A 130 -0.30 -2.56 3.44
CA ASN A 130 0.89 -3.04 4.12
C ASN A 130 2.18 -2.85 3.29
N ARG A 131 2.09 -3.01 1.96
CA ARG A 131 3.24 -2.78 1.06
C ARG A 131 3.61 -1.31 0.99
N VAL A 132 2.63 -0.40 0.99
CA VAL A 132 2.85 1.05 1.03
C VAL A 132 3.50 1.44 2.35
N ASP A 133 2.97 0.98 3.49
CA ASP A 133 3.54 1.25 4.81
C ASP A 133 5.02 0.82 4.88
N LYS A 134 5.34 -0.36 4.35
CA LYS A 134 6.72 -0.86 4.30
C LYS A 134 7.62 -0.03 3.37
N VAL A 135 7.07 0.51 2.29
CA VAL A 135 7.82 1.39 1.38
C VAL A 135 8.07 2.73 2.08
N GLU A 136 7.08 3.30 2.74
CA GLU A 136 7.20 4.53 3.52
C GLU A 136 8.25 4.40 4.63
N GLU A 137 8.24 3.30 5.38
CA GLU A 137 9.26 3.02 6.42
C GLU A 137 10.68 2.97 5.83
N ARG A 138 10.86 2.27 4.69
CA ARG A 138 12.16 2.20 4.03
C ARG A 138 12.61 3.56 3.50
N LEU A 139 11.67 4.38 3.04
CA LEU A 139 11.94 5.70 2.51
C LEU A 139 12.36 6.65 3.64
N ALA A 140 11.69 6.60 4.79
CA ALA A 140 12.09 7.34 5.99
C ALA A 140 13.53 7.00 6.44
N VAL A 141 13.89 5.71 6.45
CA VAL A 141 15.27 5.28 6.78
C VAL A 141 16.29 5.77 5.76
N LEU A 142 15.94 5.82 4.47
CA LEU A 142 16.82 6.36 3.43
C LEU A 142 16.99 7.87 3.55
N GLU A 143 15.93 8.61 3.84
CA GLU A 143 15.97 10.06 4.05
C GLU A 143 16.81 10.43 5.28
N GLU A 144 16.68 9.68 6.37
CA GLU A 144 17.51 9.87 7.57
C GLU A 144 19.00 9.58 7.30
N LYS A 145 19.30 8.52 6.53
CA LYS A 145 20.69 8.20 6.14
C LYS A 145 21.27 9.21 5.17
N SER A 146 20.48 9.70 4.21
CA SER A 146 20.90 10.69 3.23
C SER A 146 21.16 12.05 3.86
N SER A 147 20.35 12.44 4.85
CA SER A 147 20.49 13.74 5.53
C SER A 147 21.63 13.78 6.55
N SER A 148 22.01 12.64 7.14
CA SER A 148 22.87 12.63 8.33
C SER A 148 24.37 12.55 8.06
N SER A 149 24.87 11.88 7.01
CA SER A 149 26.27 11.41 7.07
C SER A 149 27.09 11.46 5.79
N THR A 150 26.54 11.12 4.63
CA THR A 150 27.37 10.92 3.42
C THR A 150 27.79 12.24 2.80
N ASP A 151 26.84 13.15 2.59
CA ASP A 151 27.12 14.32 1.76
C ASP A 151 28.05 15.31 2.47
N SER A 152 27.89 15.48 3.78
CA SER A 152 28.76 16.35 4.58
C SER A 152 30.20 15.84 4.65
N HIS A 153 30.42 14.53 4.80
CA HIS A 153 31.76 13.95 4.89
C HIS A 153 32.46 14.00 3.53
N PHE A 154 31.79 13.55 2.47
CA PHE A 154 32.38 13.58 1.12
C PHE A 154 32.67 15.00 0.66
N ILE A 155 31.81 15.98 0.96
CA ILE A 155 32.07 17.39 0.63
C ILE A 155 33.31 17.91 1.38
N LYS A 156 33.46 17.56 2.66
CA LYS A 156 34.66 17.93 3.45
C LYS A 156 35.92 17.29 2.89
N ASP A 157 35.89 16.00 2.58
CA ASP A 157 37.04 15.29 1.99
C ASP A 157 37.41 15.89 0.64
N ILE A 158 36.42 16.17 -0.22
CA ILE A 158 36.65 16.81 -1.53
C ILE A 158 37.26 18.20 -1.33
N ALA A 159 36.79 18.98 -0.37
CA ALA A 159 37.35 20.29 -0.07
C ALA A 159 38.80 20.19 0.42
N GLN A 160 39.10 19.23 1.31
CA GLN A 160 40.44 18.97 1.80
C GLN A 160 41.38 18.55 0.67
N LEU A 161 40.99 17.56 -0.13
CA LEU A 161 41.80 17.07 -1.25
C LEU A 161 42.08 18.18 -2.28
N LYS A 162 41.10 19.06 -2.52
CA LYS A 162 41.30 20.24 -3.38
C LYS A 162 42.32 21.21 -2.79
N ALA A 163 42.28 21.45 -1.49
CA ALA A 163 43.25 22.31 -0.82
C ALA A 163 44.68 21.73 -0.91
N GLU A 164 44.84 20.43 -0.62
CA GLU A 164 46.13 19.73 -0.71
C GLU A 164 46.69 19.72 -2.13
N LEU A 165 45.84 19.52 -3.15
CA LEU A 165 46.26 19.62 -4.55
C LEU A 165 46.71 21.02 -4.91
N ASN A 166 45.98 22.04 -4.45
CA ASN A 166 46.34 23.42 -4.72
C ASN A 166 47.67 23.81 -4.06
N GLU A 167 47.90 23.37 -2.83
CA GLU A 167 49.16 23.60 -2.12
C GLU A 167 50.34 22.90 -2.81
N ARG A 168 50.18 21.65 -3.24
CA ARG A 168 51.22 20.94 -4.00
C ARG A 168 51.53 21.61 -5.34
N ASN A 169 50.51 21.99 -6.11
CA ASN A 169 50.71 22.69 -7.38
C ASN A 169 51.41 24.04 -7.17
N GLN A 170 51.06 24.78 -6.12
CA GLN A 170 51.72 26.04 -5.80
C GLN A 170 53.18 25.81 -5.39
N ALA A 171 53.46 24.77 -4.60
CA ALA A 171 54.83 24.40 -4.23
C ALA A 171 55.69 23.99 -5.44
N GLU A 172 55.11 23.32 -6.44
CA GLU A 172 55.80 23.00 -7.69
C GLU A 172 56.17 24.28 -8.46
N VAL A 173 55.20 25.19 -8.66
CA VAL A 173 55.44 26.46 -9.38
C VAL A 173 56.44 27.37 -8.64
N LEU A 174 56.52 27.31 -7.31
CA LEU A 174 57.49 28.10 -6.55
C LEU A 174 58.95 27.70 -6.81
N ASN A 175 59.19 26.47 -7.28
CA ASN A 175 60.53 26.00 -7.64
C ASN A 175 60.90 26.37 -9.08
N ASP A 176 59.93 26.76 -9.90
CA ASP A 176 60.14 27.17 -11.28
C ASP A 176 60.49 28.66 -11.36
N ILE A 177 61.56 28.99 -12.09
CA ILE A 177 62.03 30.37 -12.23
C ILE A 177 62.02 30.76 -13.72
N ASP A 178 61.19 31.74 -14.06
CA ASP A 178 61.15 32.32 -15.39
C ASP A 178 62.15 33.47 -15.53
N ILE A 179 63.14 33.29 -16.40
CA ILE A 179 64.16 34.32 -16.70
C ILE A 179 63.86 34.95 -18.07
N SER A 180 63.42 36.20 -18.04
CA SER A 180 63.10 36.98 -19.24
C SER A 180 64.25 37.88 -19.70
N GLY A 181 64.25 38.25 -20.99
CA GLY A 181 65.18 39.25 -21.54
C GLY A 181 66.54 38.69 -22.00
N ILE A 182 66.68 37.37 -22.12
CA ILE A 182 67.92 36.75 -22.62
C ILE A 182 67.87 36.67 -24.16
N PRO A 183 68.83 37.28 -24.88
CA PRO A 183 68.90 37.22 -26.34
C PRO A 183 69.07 35.77 -26.83
N GLU A 184 68.43 35.41 -27.94
CA GLU A 184 68.48 34.06 -28.52
C GLU A 184 69.70 33.90 -29.43
N ARG A 185 70.48 32.81 -29.25
CA ARG A 185 71.60 32.44 -30.13
C ARG A 185 71.58 30.95 -30.44
N SER A 186 72.00 30.58 -31.64
CA SER A 186 72.09 29.16 -32.02
C SER A 186 73.23 28.46 -31.27
N GLY A 187 72.98 27.27 -30.73
CA GLY A 187 73.98 26.44 -30.05
C GLY A 187 74.37 26.92 -28.66
N GLU A 188 73.50 27.66 -27.97
CA GLU A 188 73.74 28.11 -26.61
C GLU A 188 73.56 27.00 -25.57
N ASN A 189 74.33 27.06 -24.48
CA ASN A 189 74.16 26.16 -23.33
C ASN A 189 73.39 26.89 -22.22
N PHE A 190 72.16 26.45 -21.97
CA PHE A 190 71.25 27.10 -21.01
C PHE A 190 71.74 27.02 -19.56
N GLN A 191 72.34 25.90 -19.14
CA GLN A 191 72.86 25.75 -17.78
C GLN A 191 73.96 26.77 -17.50
N HIS A 192 74.87 26.99 -18.46
CA HIS A 192 75.92 27.99 -18.33
C HIS A 192 75.37 29.43 -18.28
N ILE A 193 74.30 29.74 -19.03
CA ILE A 193 73.65 31.05 -18.99
C ILE A 193 73.03 31.30 -17.60
N VAL A 194 72.32 30.32 -17.04
CA VAL A 194 71.75 30.40 -15.69
C VAL A 194 72.86 30.60 -14.63
N GLY A 195 73.97 29.86 -14.73
CA GLY A 195 75.13 30.03 -13.86
C GLY A 195 75.77 31.42 -13.92
N LEU A 196 75.86 32.00 -15.12
CA LEU A 196 76.33 33.39 -15.28
C LEU A 196 75.38 34.38 -14.62
N ILE A 197 74.06 34.22 -14.80
CA ILE A 197 73.06 35.13 -14.22
C ILE A 197 73.08 35.07 -12.70
N THR A 198 73.09 33.88 -12.12
CA THR A 198 73.16 33.70 -10.65
C THR A 198 74.45 34.29 -10.07
N THR A 199 75.59 34.07 -10.72
CA THR A 199 76.87 34.69 -10.33
C THR A 199 76.78 36.22 -10.38
N LYS A 200 76.13 36.80 -11.40
CA LYS A 200 75.92 38.25 -11.51
C LYS A 200 74.96 38.81 -10.47
N LEU A 201 73.99 38.01 -10.02
CA LEU A 201 73.07 38.34 -8.93
C LEU A 201 73.68 38.08 -7.53
N GLY A 202 74.89 37.51 -7.46
CA GLY A 202 75.55 37.19 -6.20
C GLY A 202 75.01 35.94 -5.50
N VAL A 203 74.24 35.11 -6.21
CA VAL A 203 73.70 33.85 -5.71
C VAL A 203 74.65 32.72 -6.13
N LYS A 204 75.03 31.87 -5.18
CA LYS A 204 75.78 30.64 -5.47
C LYS A 204 74.78 29.55 -5.81
N LEU A 205 74.79 29.11 -7.06
CA LEU A 205 73.93 28.04 -7.56
C LEU A 205 74.84 27.00 -8.21
N ASP A 206 74.78 25.76 -7.75
CA ASP A 206 75.56 24.66 -8.32
C ASP A 206 74.78 24.02 -9.48
N GLU A 207 75.48 23.36 -10.41
CA GLU A 207 74.83 22.71 -11.56
C GLU A 207 73.86 21.60 -11.14
N GLN A 208 74.03 21.03 -9.94
CA GLN A 208 73.14 20.01 -9.36
C GLN A 208 71.85 20.59 -8.78
N ASP A 209 71.82 21.90 -8.49
CA ASP A 209 70.62 22.59 -8.00
C ASP A 209 69.60 22.83 -9.14
N VAL A 210 70.06 22.71 -10.39
CA VAL A 210 69.25 22.93 -11.59
C VAL A 210 68.77 21.59 -12.13
N VAL A 211 67.48 21.30 -11.95
CA VAL A 211 66.88 20.06 -12.45
C VAL A 211 66.71 20.09 -13.97
N TYR A 212 66.16 21.18 -14.51
CA TYR A 212 65.86 21.31 -15.93
C TYR A 212 65.85 22.78 -16.36
N VAL A 213 66.28 23.05 -17.59
CA VAL A 213 66.24 24.39 -18.19
C VAL A 213 65.87 24.29 -19.65
N GLU A 214 64.87 25.06 -20.05
CA GLU A 214 64.48 25.21 -21.45
C GLU A 214 64.10 26.65 -21.77
N ARG A 215 64.00 26.96 -23.07
CA ARG A 215 63.35 28.20 -23.50
C ARG A 215 61.86 27.97 -23.66
N SER A 216 61.06 28.80 -23.01
CA SER A 216 59.61 28.81 -23.19
C SER A 216 59.22 29.63 -24.43
N GLY A 217 58.29 29.07 -25.22
CA GLY A 217 57.69 29.75 -26.37
C GLY A 217 58.43 29.59 -27.72
N PRO A 218 57.81 30.07 -28.81
CA PRO A 218 58.39 30.02 -30.14
C PRO A 218 59.58 30.98 -30.28
N ARG A 219 60.59 30.58 -31.07
CA ARG A 219 61.76 31.44 -31.36
C ARG A 219 61.32 32.75 -31.99
N ARG A 220 61.81 33.87 -31.46
CA ARG A 220 61.53 35.19 -32.03
C ARG A 220 62.39 35.39 -33.30
N PRO A 221 61.81 35.90 -34.40
CA PRO A 221 62.54 36.18 -35.63
C PRO A 221 63.57 37.31 -35.47
#